data_AF-A0A5P2D4J1-F1
#
_entry.id   AF-A0A5P2D4J1-F1
#
_cell.length_a   1.000
_cell.length_b   1.000
_cell.length_c   1.000
_cell.angle_alpha   90.00
_cell.angle_beta   90.00
_cell.angle_gamma   90.00
#
_symmetry.space_group_name_H-M   'P 1'
#
loop_
_entity.id
_entity.type
_entity.pdbx_description
1 polymer ?
#
loop_
_entity_poly.entity_id
_entity_poly.type
_entity_poly.pdbx_seq_one_letter_code
_entity_poly.pdbx_strand_id
1 'polypeptide(L)'
;MTATLPWHPTTTARSPRTIVDTDITSAADLWDRLTGLQEAPAQWLVLATLAAALVFVLPRGLWRLSRNAITIAHEGGHGLIAVLTGRRLDGIRLHSDTSGLTVSRGRPDGIGMILTAAAGYTAPSLLGLGGAWLLSAHRITLLLWAATALLLAMLAMIRNAYGAVTVVLTGGTFLLVSWLAEAEVQAGFAYAAVWFLLLGGVRPVFELQGKRRHGGAPDSDADQLARLTNVPPALWLFLFHTVSLCSLIGGGRWLLGLS
;
A
#
# COMPACT_ATOMS: atom_id res chain seq x y z
N MET A 1 61.48 40.21 -47.69
CA MET A 1 60.48 41.19 -47.22
C MET A 1 59.18 40.44 -46.96
N THR A 2 58.85 40.36 -45.67
CA THR A 2 57.51 40.39 -45.05
C THR A 2 56.42 39.43 -45.53
N ALA A 3 56.14 38.45 -44.65
CA ALA A 3 54.94 37.63 -44.62
C ALA A 3 53.71 38.42 -44.15
N THR A 4 52.53 38.11 -44.68
CA THR A 4 51.24 38.43 -44.06
C THR A 4 50.27 37.25 -44.27
N LEU A 5 49.91 36.59 -43.16
CA LEU A 5 48.85 35.59 -43.07
C LEU A 5 47.50 36.29 -42.89
N PRO A 6 46.40 35.80 -43.48
CA PRO A 6 45.06 36.29 -43.17
C PRO A 6 44.52 35.64 -41.88
N TRP A 7 43.95 36.48 -41.03
CA TRP A 7 43.32 36.14 -39.75
C TRP A 7 41.90 35.59 -39.99
N HIS A 8 41.58 34.40 -39.47
CA HIS A 8 40.21 33.87 -39.46
C HIS A 8 39.60 34.04 -38.05
N PRO A 9 38.44 34.71 -37.90
CA PRO A 9 37.74 34.74 -36.62
C PRO A 9 37.09 33.39 -36.35
N THR A 10 37.58 32.67 -35.33
CA THR A 10 36.93 31.49 -34.80
C THR A 10 35.64 31.93 -34.09
N THR A 11 34.50 31.69 -34.73
CA THR A 11 33.19 31.85 -34.10
C THR A 11 33.03 30.68 -33.11
N THR A 12 33.19 30.95 -31.82
CA THR A 12 32.83 30.00 -30.76
C THR A 12 31.31 29.86 -30.73
N ALA A 13 30.80 28.84 -31.44
CA ALA A 13 29.43 28.39 -31.29
C ALA A 13 29.22 27.91 -29.85
N ARG A 14 28.50 28.71 -29.06
CA ARG A 14 28.03 28.32 -27.72
C ARG A 14 27.00 27.21 -27.91
N SER A 15 27.35 25.98 -27.52
CA SER A 15 26.43 24.85 -27.51
C SER A 15 25.14 25.21 -26.76
N PRO A 16 23.95 24.91 -27.29
CA PRO A 16 22.71 25.07 -26.55
C PRO A 16 22.77 24.19 -25.29
N ARG A 17 22.49 24.77 -24.13
CA ARG A 17 22.43 24.05 -22.85
C ARG A 17 21.32 22.99 -22.90
N THR A 18 21.68 21.72 -23.00
CA THR A 18 20.79 20.54 -22.92
C THR A 18 20.21 20.28 -21.51
N ILE A 19 20.45 21.17 -20.56
CA ILE A 19 20.15 20.92 -19.14
C ILE A 19 18.68 21.22 -18.79
N VAL A 20 17.96 22.02 -19.59
CA VAL A 20 16.57 22.43 -19.25
C VAL A 20 15.50 21.57 -19.93
N ASP A 21 15.75 21.02 -21.12
CA ASP A 21 14.74 20.22 -21.84
C ASP A 21 14.53 18.83 -21.21
N THR A 22 15.61 18.15 -20.81
CA THR A 22 15.54 16.76 -20.32
C THR A 22 14.62 16.62 -19.11
N ASP A 23 14.69 17.54 -18.14
CA ASP A 23 13.88 17.50 -16.92
C ASP A 23 12.40 17.74 -17.21
N ILE A 24 12.06 18.68 -18.10
CA ILE A 24 10.68 19.01 -18.44
C ILE A 24 10.01 17.86 -19.21
N THR A 25 10.71 17.26 -20.18
CA THR A 25 10.21 16.06 -20.87
C THR A 25 10.04 14.88 -19.91
N SER A 26 10.98 14.66 -18.98
CA SER A 26 10.88 13.54 -18.03
C SER A 26 9.70 13.68 -17.06
N ALA A 27 9.42 14.90 -16.59
CA ALA A 27 8.30 15.17 -15.70
C ALA A 27 6.96 15.07 -16.41
N ALA A 28 6.88 15.55 -17.65
CA ALA A 28 5.69 15.42 -18.50
C ALA A 28 5.41 13.95 -18.85
N ASP A 29 6.44 13.18 -19.23
CA ASP A 29 6.32 11.76 -19.54
C ASP A 29 5.87 10.94 -18.31
N LEU A 30 6.41 11.26 -17.13
CA LEU A 30 5.98 10.64 -15.87
C LEU A 30 4.52 11.01 -15.55
N TRP A 31 4.15 12.27 -15.74
CA TRP A 31 2.79 12.74 -15.52
C TRP A 31 1.79 12.04 -16.44
N ASP A 32 2.10 11.92 -17.73
CA ASP A 32 1.28 11.21 -18.72
C ASP A 32 1.18 9.72 -18.40
N ARG A 33 2.26 9.08 -17.91
CA ARG A 33 2.21 7.70 -17.43
C ARG A 33 1.32 7.52 -16.20
N LEU A 34 1.41 8.43 -15.23
CA LEU A 34 0.63 8.37 -13.98
C LEU A 34 -0.85 8.70 -14.22
N THR A 35 -1.12 9.63 -15.13
CA THR A 35 -2.48 10.06 -15.51
C THR A 35 -2.99 9.37 -16.77
N GLY A 36 -2.28 8.34 -17.25
CA GLY A 36 -2.76 7.45 -18.29
C GLY A 36 -3.94 6.60 -17.80
N LEU A 37 -4.82 6.26 -18.73
CA LEU A 37 -5.84 5.22 -18.54
C LEU A 37 -5.36 3.96 -19.25
N GLN A 38 -5.61 2.80 -18.64
CA GLN A 38 -5.38 1.51 -19.29
C GLN A 38 -6.73 0.91 -19.73
N GLU A 39 -6.72 0.08 -20.77
CA GLU A 39 -7.93 -0.64 -21.16
C GLU A 39 -8.42 -1.54 -20.02
N ALA A 40 -9.74 -1.70 -19.92
CA ALA A 40 -10.33 -2.59 -18.93
C ALA A 40 -9.88 -4.03 -19.23
N PRO A 41 -9.37 -4.77 -18.22
CA PRO A 41 -8.95 -6.14 -18.45
C PRO A 41 -10.16 -7.02 -18.80
N ALA A 42 -9.90 -8.08 -19.56
CA ALA A 42 -10.90 -9.09 -19.83
C ALA A 42 -11.43 -9.70 -18.52
N GLN A 43 -12.74 -9.99 -18.47
CA GLN A 43 -13.40 -10.46 -17.25
C GLN A 43 -12.80 -11.75 -16.69
N TRP A 44 -12.27 -12.63 -17.55
CA TRP A 44 -11.60 -13.85 -17.11
C TRP A 44 -10.36 -13.55 -16.25
N LEU A 45 -9.62 -12.47 -16.51
CA LEU A 45 -8.45 -12.07 -15.73
C LEU A 45 -8.85 -11.61 -14.33
N VAL A 46 -9.95 -10.85 -14.23
CA VAL A 46 -10.54 -10.43 -12.95
C VAL A 46 -10.93 -11.65 -12.10
N LEU A 47 -11.56 -12.65 -12.71
CA LEU A 47 -11.96 -13.88 -12.04
C LEU A 47 -10.76 -14.77 -11.68
N ALA A 48 -9.76 -14.86 -12.55
CA ALA A 48 -8.54 -15.62 -12.31
C ALA A 48 -7.75 -15.04 -11.13
N THR A 49 -7.62 -13.71 -11.06
CA THR A 49 -6.94 -13.02 -9.95
C THR A 49 -7.73 -13.11 -8.64
N LEU A 50 -9.07 -13.08 -8.69
CA LEU A 50 -9.92 -13.41 -7.54
C LEU A 50 -9.66 -14.83 -7.04
N ALA A 51 -9.65 -15.82 -7.94
CA ALA A 51 -9.39 -17.20 -7.59
C ALA A 51 -7.98 -17.37 -6.98
N ALA A 52 -6.97 -16.72 -7.56
CA ALA A 52 -5.61 -16.71 -7.02
C ALA A 52 -5.58 -16.11 -5.60
N ALA A 53 -6.23 -14.97 -5.36
CA ALA A 53 -6.32 -14.37 -4.04
C ALA A 53 -6.99 -15.31 -3.02
N LEU A 54 -8.07 -15.99 -3.39
CA LEU A 54 -8.73 -16.99 -2.54
C LEU A 54 -7.80 -18.17 -2.21
N VAL A 55 -7.00 -18.65 -3.16
CA VAL A 55 -5.99 -19.70 -2.94
C VAL A 55 -4.95 -19.27 -1.91
N PHE A 56 -4.55 -17.99 -1.88
CA PHE A 56 -3.61 -17.50 -0.85
C PHE A 56 -4.27 -17.14 0.49
N VAL A 57 -5.57 -16.80 0.49
CA VAL A 57 -6.27 -16.31 1.69
C VAL A 57 -6.98 -17.42 2.44
N LEU A 58 -7.52 -18.47 1.79
CA LEU A 58 -8.34 -19.48 2.49
C LEU A 58 -7.48 -20.57 3.19
N PRO A 59 -6.57 -21.28 2.50
CA PRO A 59 -5.80 -22.37 3.09
C PRO A 59 -4.84 -21.86 4.16
N ARG A 60 -4.82 -22.50 5.34
CA ARG A 60 -3.99 -22.07 6.48
C ARG A 60 -2.50 -22.01 6.15
N GLY A 61 -1.98 -22.94 5.34
CA GLY A 61 -0.57 -22.97 4.94
C GLY A 61 -0.16 -21.76 4.12
N LEU A 62 -0.87 -21.51 3.02
CA LEU A 62 -0.60 -20.38 2.13
C LEU A 62 -0.86 -19.04 2.80
N TRP A 63 -1.89 -18.94 3.64
CA TRP A 63 -2.16 -17.74 4.42
C TRP A 63 -1.00 -17.37 5.34
N ARG A 64 -0.35 -18.33 6.00
CA ARG A 64 0.81 -18.04 6.86
C ARG A 64 1.96 -17.42 6.09
N LEU A 65 2.12 -17.79 4.82
CA LEU A 65 3.15 -17.22 3.93
C LEU A 65 2.76 -15.83 3.42
N SER A 66 1.49 -15.63 3.06
CA SER A 66 1.01 -14.40 2.42
C SER A 66 0.60 -13.29 3.40
N ARG A 67 0.17 -13.64 4.62
CA ARG A 67 -0.39 -12.68 5.60
C ARG A 67 0.54 -11.54 6.01
N ASN A 68 1.84 -11.68 5.79
CA ASN A 68 2.81 -10.63 6.09
C ASN A 68 2.53 -9.34 5.30
N ALA A 69 1.99 -9.45 4.08
CA ALA A 69 1.53 -8.28 3.32
C ALA A 69 0.35 -7.56 4.00
N ILE A 70 -0.53 -8.29 4.68
CA ILE A 70 -1.60 -7.72 5.50
C ILE A 70 -1.03 -7.06 6.77
N THR A 71 -0.02 -7.67 7.39
CA THR A 71 0.71 -7.06 8.52
C THR A 71 1.39 -5.76 8.10
N ILE A 72 2.02 -5.71 6.92
CA ILE A 72 2.59 -4.48 6.36
C ILE A 72 1.54 -3.38 6.28
N ALA A 73 0.37 -3.68 5.68
CA ALA A 73 -0.72 -2.73 5.56
C ALA A 73 -1.29 -2.29 6.92
N HIS A 74 -1.38 -3.22 7.89
CA HIS A 74 -1.84 -2.96 9.25
C HIS A 74 -0.92 -1.97 9.99
N GLU A 75 0.38 -2.26 10.04
CA GLU A 75 1.38 -1.39 10.67
C GLU A 75 1.52 -0.05 9.92
N GLY A 76 1.45 -0.09 8.59
CA GLY A 76 1.42 1.11 7.76
C GLY A 76 0.22 2.00 8.09
N GLY A 77 -0.94 1.40 8.37
CA GLY A 77 -2.15 2.10 8.82
C GLY A 77 -1.96 2.85 10.13
N HIS A 78 -1.40 2.18 11.15
CA HIS A 78 -1.02 2.84 12.40
C HIS A 78 -0.04 3.99 12.15
N GLY A 79 1.02 3.75 11.37
CA GLY A 79 2.04 4.76 11.10
C GLY A 79 1.48 5.98 10.37
N LEU A 80 0.66 5.77 9.34
CA LEU A 80 0.05 6.84 8.55
C LEU A 80 -0.89 7.69 9.40
N ILE A 81 -1.84 7.06 10.10
CA ILE A 81 -2.80 7.80 10.92
C ILE A 81 -2.11 8.47 12.11
N ALA A 82 -1.07 7.87 12.67
CA ALA A 82 -0.27 8.52 13.70
C ALA A 82 0.29 9.86 13.20
N VAL A 83 0.94 9.86 12.03
CA VAL A 83 1.50 11.09 11.43
C VAL A 83 0.40 12.10 11.11
N LEU A 84 -0.70 11.68 10.48
CA LEU A 84 -1.81 12.57 10.11
C LEU A 84 -2.53 13.18 11.32
N THR A 85 -2.50 12.50 12.46
CA THR A 85 -3.08 13.00 13.72
C THR A 85 -2.07 13.77 14.59
N GLY A 86 -0.91 14.13 14.03
CA GLY A 86 0.10 14.95 14.71
C GLY A 86 0.99 14.18 15.69
N ARG A 87 0.97 12.85 15.69
CA ARG A 87 1.90 12.00 16.43
C ARG A 87 3.18 11.82 15.61
N ARG A 88 4.31 11.61 16.29
CA ARG A 88 5.59 11.33 15.65
C ARG A 88 5.80 9.82 15.55
N LEU A 89 5.99 9.31 14.34
CA LEU A 89 6.37 7.92 14.13
C LEU A 89 7.87 7.73 14.42
N ASP A 90 8.22 6.83 15.34
CA ASP A 90 9.62 6.55 15.69
C ASP A 90 10.18 5.37 14.88
N GLY A 91 9.34 4.37 14.65
CA GLY A 91 9.68 3.26 13.79
C GLY A 91 8.66 2.14 13.80
N ILE A 92 8.80 1.26 12.82
CA ILE A 92 8.00 0.07 12.64
C ILE A 92 8.92 -1.15 12.69
N ARG A 93 8.50 -2.22 13.36
CA ARG A 93 9.18 -3.51 13.35
C ARG A 93 8.22 -4.57 12.83
N LEU A 94 8.70 -5.41 11.91
CA LEU A 94 7.95 -6.56 11.40
C LEU A 94 8.69 -7.84 11.76
N HIS A 95 7.98 -8.89 12.16
CA HIS A 95 8.59 -10.14 12.59
C HIS A 95 8.15 -11.32 11.71
N SER A 96 8.94 -12.38 11.71
CA SER A 96 8.69 -13.58 10.89
C SER A 96 7.48 -14.40 11.33
N ASP A 97 7.05 -14.22 12.58
CA ASP A 97 5.78 -14.76 13.10
C ASP A 97 4.56 -13.93 12.66
N THR A 98 4.78 -12.95 11.76
CA THR A 98 3.78 -12.04 11.17
C THR A 98 3.18 -11.05 12.16
N SER A 99 3.79 -10.91 13.34
CA SER A 99 3.54 -9.78 14.23
C SER A 99 4.22 -8.52 13.72
N GLY A 100 3.62 -7.37 14.01
CA GLY A 100 4.20 -6.07 13.78
C GLY A 100 4.16 -5.24 15.06
N LEU A 101 4.97 -4.19 15.09
CA LEU A 101 4.95 -3.20 16.15
C LEU A 101 5.25 -1.83 15.57
N THR A 102 4.26 -0.95 15.63
CA THR A 102 4.41 0.46 15.28
C THR A 102 4.58 1.30 16.55
N VAL A 103 5.72 1.96 16.66
CA VAL A 103 6.05 2.83 17.80
C VAL A 103 5.88 4.29 17.38
N SER A 104 4.97 4.99 18.06
CA SER A 104 4.75 6.43 17.88
C SER A 104 4.79 7.19 19.21
N ARG A 105 5.30 8.41 19.18
CA ARG A 105 5.33 9.37 20.29
C ARG A 105 4.27 10.45 20.11
N GLY A 106 3.62 10.80 21.20
CA GLY A 106 2.56 11.81 21.25
C GLY A 106 1.77 11.65 22.54
N ARG A 107 0.63 12.33 22.65
CA ARG A 107 -0.30 12.09 23.77
C ARG A 107 -0.75 10.62 23.77
N PRO A 108 -0.63 9.88 24.89
CA PRO A 108 -1.01 8.47 24.94
C PRO A 108 -2.53 8.26 24.90
N ASP A 109 -3.30 9.35 24.98
CA ASP A 109 -4.74 9.42 25.02
C ASP A 109 -5.31 10.40 23.97
N GLY A 110 -6.65 10.43 23.85
CA GLY A 110 -7.38 11.32 22.96
C GLY A 110 -7.55 10.80 21.53
N ILE A 111 -8.18 11.63 20.69
CA ILE A 111 -8.66 11.23 19.35
C ILE A 111 -7.54 10.72 18.44
N GLY A 112 -6.33 11.28 18.52
CA GLY A 112 -5.19 10.83 17.70
C GLY A 112 -4.78 9.39 18.02
N MET A 113 -4.76 9.00 19.30
CA MET A 113 -4.46 7.62 19.70
C MET A 113 -5.62 6.68 19.34
N ILE A 114 -6.87 7.11 19.52
CA ILE A 114 -8.06 6.32 19.14
C ILE A 114 -8.04 6.04 17.63
N LEU A 115 -7.85 7.06 16.80
CA LEU A 115 -7.80 6.89 15.35
C LEU A 115 -6.61 6.01 14.94
N THR A 116 -5.44 6.20 15.56
CA THR A 116 -4.26 5.38 15.29
C THR A 116 -4.53 3.91 15.60
N ALA A 117 -5.09 3.58 16.77
CA ALA A 117 -5.40 2.20 17.14
C ALA A 117 -6.48 1.60 16.23
N ALA A 118 -7.50 2.37 15.83
CA ALA A 118 -8.54 1.89 14.91
C ALA A 118 -8.00 1.65 13.47
N ALA A 119 -6.91 2.31 13.09
CA ALA A 119 -6.35 2.23 11.74
C ALA A 119 -5.79 0.86 11.39
N GLY A 120 -5.24 0.11 12.35
CA GLY A 120 -4.56 -1.15 12.09
C GLY A 120 -5.45 -2.16 11.38
N TYR A 121 -6.57 -2.55 12.00
CA TYR A 121 -7.50 -3.53 11.43
C TYR A 121 -8.28 -3.01 10.21
N THR A 122 -8.42 -1.69 10.06
CA THR A 122 -9.19 -1.11 8.95
C THR A 122 -8.32 -0.86 7.71
N ALA A 123 -7.02 -0.60 7.86
CA ALA A 123 -6.14 -0.19 6.78
C ALA A 123 -6.05 -1.20 5.60
N PRO A 124 -5.84 -2.52 5.80
CA PRO A 124 -5.77 -3.45 4.66
C PRO A 124 -7.03 -3.42 3.79
N SER A 125 -8.20 -3.38 4.44
CA SER A 125 -9.50 -3.36 3.75
C SER A 125 -9.76 -2.04 3.03
N LEU A 126 -9.40 -0.91 3.67
CA LEU A 126 -9.54 0.42 3.07
C LEU A 126 -8.56 0.65 1.92
N LEU A 127 -7.33 0.14 2.02
CA LEU A 127 -6.37 0.14 0.91
C LEU A 127 -6.87 -0.71 -0.26
N GLY A 128 -7.44 -1.89 0.02
CA GLY A 128 -8.11 -2.71 -0.98
C GLY A 128 -9.28 -1.96 -1.66
N LEU A 129 -10.12 -1.28 -0.87
CA LEU A 129 -11.24 -0.51 -1.41
C LEU A 129 -10.77 0.68 -2.27
N GLY A 130 -9.77 1.43 -1.81
CA GLY A 130 -9.17 2.51 -2.58
C GLY A 130 -8.50 2.01 -3.86
N GLY A 131 -7.85 0.85 -3.81
CA GLY A 131 -7.33 0.16 -4.99
C GLY A 131 -8.44 -0.24 -5.97
N ALA A 132 -9.53 -0.82 -5.50
CA ALA A 132 -10.68 -1.18 -6.33
C ALA A 132 -11.32 0.06 -6.98
N TRP A 133 -11.39 1.18 -6.27
CA TRP A 133 -11.84 2.46 -6.84
C TRP A 133 -10.92 2.92 -7.98
N LEU A 134 -9.60 2.93 -7.77
CA LEU A 134 -8.63 3.28 -8.82
C LEU A 134 -8.71 2.34 -10.03
N LEU A 135 -8.86 1.03 -9.81
CA LEU A 135 -9.01 0.05 -10.87
C LEU A 135 -10.31 0.25 -11.67
N SER A 136 -11.41 0.58 -10.99
CA SER A 136 -12.69 0.92 -11.65
C SER A 136 -12.61 2.21 -12.47
N ALA A 137 -11.69 3.11 -12.10
CA ALA A 137 -11.38 4.33 -12.84
C ALA A 137 -10.26 4.12 -13.89
N HIS A 138 -9.84 2.87 -14.15
CA HIS A 138 -8.79 2.51 -15.10
C HIS A 138 -7.40 3.11 -14.78
N ARG A 139 -7.13 3.40 -13.50
CA ARG A 139 -5.91 4.03 -12.99
C ARG A 139 -4.89 3.01 -12.44
N ILE A 140 -4.55 2.00 -13.23
CA ILE A 140 -3.67 0.90 -12.82
C ILE A 140 -2.26 1.41 -12.48
N THR A 141 -1.65 2.22 -13.35
CA THR A 141 -0.31 2.78 -13.12
C THR A 141 -0.27 3.60 -11.83
N LEU A 142 -1.25 4.49 -11.63
CA LEU A 142 -1.34 5.30 -10.40
C LEU A 142 -1.42 4.43 -9.14
N LEU A 143 -2.20 3.35 -9.17
CA LEU A 143 -2.30 2.40 -8.06
C LEU A 143 -0.93 1.79 -7.73
N LEU A 144 -0.21 1.28 -8.74
CA LEU A 144 1.09 0.63 -8.54
C LEU A 144 2.14 1.61 -7.99
N TRP A 145 2.16 2.84 -8.49
CA TRP A 145 3.06 3.88 -7.99
C TRP A 145 2.68 4.37 -6.60
N ALA A 146 1.39 4.54 -6.30
CA ALA A 146 0.93 4.92 -4.97
C ALA A 146 1.29 3.85 -3.92
N ALA A 147 1.09 2.57 -4.25
CA ALA A 147 1.50 1.44 -3.41
C ALA A 147 3.02 1.40 -3.22
N THR A 148 3.78 1.62 -4.29
CA THR A 148 5.26 1.70 -4.23
C THR A 148 5.70 2.84 -3.30
N ALA A 149 5.14 4.04 -3.45
CA ALA A 149 5.44 5.19 -2.61
C ALA A 149 5.12 4.92 -1.14
N LEU A 150 3.98 4.28 -0.85
CA LEU A 150 3.61 3.88 0.51
C LEU A 150 4.62 2.88 1.10
N LEU A 151 5.05 1.88 0.32
CA LEU A 151 6.05 0.89 0.75
C LEU A 151 7.43 1.52 0.96
N LEU A 152 7.84 2.49 0.13
CA LEU A 152 9.09 3.23 0.33
C LEU A 152 9.04 4.11 1.58
N ALA A 153 7.92 4.80 1.83
CA ALA A 153 7.71 5.56 3.06
C ALA A 153 7.76 4.64 4.28
N MET A 154 7.14 3.46 4.19
CA MET A 154 7.21 2.45 5.23
C MET A 154 8.64 1.94 5.44
N LEU A 155 9.38 1.65 4.36
CA LEU A 155 10.77 1.18 4.40
C LEU A 155 11.67 2.13 5.20
N ALA A 156 11.52 3.44 4.99
CA ALA A 156 12.26 4.46 5.74
C ALA A 156 11.98 4.41 7.26
N MET A 157 10.82 3.88 7.66
CA MET A 157 10.39 3.75 9.05
C MET A 157 10.70 2.37 9.64
N ILE A 158 11.07 1.39 8.83
CA ILE A 158 11.40 0.05 9.33
C ILE A 158 12.73 0.08 10.11
N ARG A 159 12.70 -0.51 11.31
CA ARG A 159 13.85 -0.53 12.23
C ARG A 159 14.44 -1.92 12.46
N ASN A 160 14.11 -2.91 11.63
CA ASN A 160 14.64 -4.27 11.76
C ASN A 160 14.86 -4.95 10.39
N ALA A 161 15.85 -5.85 10.32
CA ALA A 161 16.30 -6.46 9.07
C ALA A 161 15.22 -7.28 8.36
N TYR A 162 14.45 -8.09 9.09
CA TYR A 162 13.37 -8.89 8.51
C TYR A 162 12.31 -8.00 7.84
N GLY A 163 11.90 -6.93 8.52
CA GLY A 163 10.97 -5.96 7.93
C GLY A 163 11.55 -5.31 6.69
N ALA A 164 12.83 -4.93 6.71
CA ALA A 164 13.48 -4.27 5.58
C ALA A 164 13.50 -5.20 4.35
N VAL A 165 13.91 -6.45 4.52
CA VAL A 165 13.89 -7.45 3.44
C VAL A 165 12.48 -7.65 2.91
N THR A 166 11.49 -7.81 3.79
CA THR A 166 10.09 -8.02 3.37
C THR A 166 9.57 -6.84 2.56
N VAL A 167 9.74 -5.61 3.06
CA VAL A 167 9.25 -4.40 2.39
C VAL A 167 10.02 -4.13 1.10
N VAL A 168 11.33 -4.41 1.05
CA VAL A 168 12.13 -4.31 -0.18
C VAL A 168 11.66 -5.32 -1.23
N LEU A 169 11.42 -6.58 -0.86
CA LEU A 169 10.92 -7.58 -1.80
C LEU A 169 9.53 -7.22 -2.32
N THR A 170 8.65 -6.77 -1.42
CA THR A 170 7.28 -6.36 -1.79
C THR A 170 7.31 -5.11 -2.68
N GLY A 171 7.95 -4.03 -2.22
CA GLY A 171 8.05 -2.76 -2.95
C GLY A 171 8.83 -2.90 -4.25
N GLY A 172 9.89 -3.71 -4.26
CA GLY A 172 10.64 -4.06 -5.46
C GLY A 172 9.75 -4.78 -6.48
N THR A 173 8.90 -5.71 -6.05
CA THR A 173 7.94 -6.37 -6.96
C THR A 173 6.96 -5.36 -7.56
N PHE A 174 6.37 -4.47 -6.75
CA PHE A 174 5.47 -3.42 -7.25
C PHE A 174 6.17 -2.49 -8.25
N LEU A 175 7.39 -2.04 -7.93
CA LEU A 175 8.17 -1.15 -8.79
C LEU A 175 8.55 -1.84 -10.10
N LEU A 176 9.05 -3.08 -10.04
CA LEU A 176 9.46 -3.84 -11.22
C LEU A 176 8.27 -4.14 -12.13
N VAL A 177 7.13 -4.56 -11.59
CA VAL A 177 5.91 -4.76 -12.38
C VAL A 177 5.46 -3.45 -13.00
N SER A 178 5.46 -2.35 -12.24
CA SER A 178 5.04 -1.05 -12.76
C SER A 178 5.96 -0.51 -13.86
N TRP A 179 7.24 -0.86 -13.86
CA TRP A 179 8.22 -0.29 -14.77
C TRP A 179 8.49 -1.16 -15.99
N LEU A 180 8.52 -2.48 -15.80
CA LEU A 180 8.99 -3.44 -16.81
C LEU A 180 7.87 -4.26 -17.45
N ALA A 181 6.74 -4.42 -16.78
CA ALA A 181 5.69 -5.32 -17.26
C ALA A 181 4.77 -4.63 -18.28
N GLU A 182 4.25 -5.42 -19.22
CA GLU A 182 3.22 -4.99 -20.16
C GLU A 182 1.88 -4.75 -19.45
N ALA A 183 0.97 -4.01 -20.10
CA ALA A 183 -0.29 -3.56 -19.50
C ALA A 183 -1.14 -4.71 -18.92
N GLU A 184 -1.23 -5.85 -19.62
CA GLU A 184 -2.01 -6.99 -19.14
C GLU A 184 -1.42 -7.60 -17.85
N VAL A 185 -0.09 -7.67 -17.74
CA VAL A 185 0.59 -8.17 -16.54
C VAL A 185 0.45 -7.17 -15.38
N GLN A 186 0.55 -5.86 -15.66
CA GLN A 186 0.28 -4.82 -14.67
C GLN A 186 -1.15 -4.92 -14.13
N ALA A 187 -2.13 -5.11 -15.02
CA ALA A 187 -3.53 -5.30 -14.64
C ALA A 187 -3.71 -6.55 -13.80
N GLY A 188 -3.20 -7.71 -14.23
CA GLY A 188 -3.30 -8.96 -13.48
C GLY A 188 -2.70 -8.84 -12.08
N PHE A 189 -1.52 -8.24 -11.96
CA PHE A 189 -0.87 -8.01 -10.66
C PHE A 189 -1.65 -7.04 -9.77
N ALA A 190 -2.11 -5.92 -10.31
CA ALA A 190 -2.87 -4.93 -9.55
C ALA A 190 -4.20 -5.50 -9.05
N TYR A 191 -4.95 -6.22 -9.89
CA TYR A 191 -6.19 -6.89 -9.49
C TYR A 191 -5.93 -7.98 -8.43
N ALA A 192 -4.88 -8.80 -8.59
CA ALA A 192 -4.52 -9.79 -7.58
C ALA A 192 -4.17 -9.15 -6.22
N ALA A 193 -3.40 -8.06 -6.23
CA ALA A 193 -3.04 -7.33 -5.02
C ALA A 193 -4.28 -6.72 -4.33
N VAL A 194 -5.18 -6.11 -5.10
CA VAL A 194 -6.42 -5.52 -4.57
C VAL A 194 -7.35 -6.60 -4.01
N TRP A 195 -7.60 -7.69 -4.75
CA TRP A 195 -8.38 -8.82 -4.24
C TRP A 195 -7.77 -9.40 -2.97
N PHE A 196 -6.44 -9.54 -2.94
CA PHE A 196 -5.74 -10.02 -1.75
C PHE A 196 -5.92 -9.11 -0.54
N LEU A 197 -5.85 -7.78 -0.72
CA LEU A 197 -6.10 -6.82 0.37
C LEU A 197 -7.54 -6.86 0.87
N LEU A 198 -8.52 -6.91 -0.05
CA LEU A 198 -9.95 -6.98 0.28
C LEU A 198 -10.30 -8.28 1.04
N LEU A 199 -9.86 -9.44 0.53
CA LEU A 199 -10.14 -10.74 1.15
C LEU A 199 -9.29 -10.97 2.40
N GLY A 200 -8.00 -10.64 2.32
CA GLY A 200 -7.03 -10.80 3.40
C GLY A 200 -7.28 -9.85 4.56
N GLY A 201 -7.88 -8.67 4.34
CA GLY A 201 -8.25 -7.72 5.40
C GLY A 201 -9.35 -8.24 6.33
N VAL A 202 -10.22 -9.14 5.85
CA VAL A 202 -11.32 -9.72 6.63
C VAL A 202 -10.81 -10.73 7.67
N ARG A 203 -9.85 -11.58 7.29
CA ARG A 203 -9.43 -12.73 8.08
C ARG A 203 -8.82 -12.38 9.46
N PRO A 204 -7.93 -11.37 9.60
CA PRO A 204 -7.36 -10.99 10.90
C PRO A 204 -8.41 -10.62 11.96
N VAL A 205 -9.54 -10.03 11.57
CA VAL A 205 -10.61 -9.64 12.51
C VAL A 205 -11.25 -10.90 13.12
N PHE A 206 -11.49 -11.94 12.31
CA PHE A 206 -11.96 -13.24 12.78
C PHE A 206 -10.90 -13.98 13.63
N GLU A 207 -9.63 -13.89 13.25
CA GLU A 207 -8.52 -14.48 14.04
C GLU A 207 -8.41 -13.82 15.42
N LEU A 208 -8.55 -12.49 15.50
CA LEU A 208 -8.57 -11.77 16.78
C LEU A 208 -9.76 -12.21 17.63
N GLN A 209 -10.96 -12.26 17.06
CA GLN A 209 -12.16 -12.73 17.76
C GLN A 209 -11.98 -14.16 18.31
N GLY A 210 -11.39 -15.05 17.51
CA GLY A 210 -11.06 -16.41 17.94
C GLY A 210 -10.08 -16.44 19.12
N LYS A 211 -8.98 -15.67 19.06
CA LYS A 211 -8.00 -15.58 20.15
C LYS A 211 -8.62 -15.05 21.45
N ARG A 212 -9.47 -14.02 21.35
CA ARG A 212 -10.14 -13.40 22.51
C ARG A 212 -11.12 -14.34 23.20
N ARG A 213 -11.86 -15.17 22.45
CA ARG A 213 -12.75 -16.20 23.02
C ARG A 213 -12.02 -17.21 23.91
N HIS A 214 -10.72 -17.39 23.71
CA HIS A 214 -9.87 -18.29 24.50
C HIS A 214 -9.00 -17.52 25.52
N GLY A 215 -9.35 -16.27 25.85
CA GLY A 215 -8.63 -15.45 26.84
C GLY A 215 -7.31 -14.86 26.36
N GLY A 216 -7.00 -14.94 25.06
CA GLY A 216 -5.76 -14.39 24.48
C GLY A 216 -5.88 -12.95 23.97
N ALA A 217 -4.72 -12.35 23.66
CA ALA A 217 -4.54 -11.03 23.03
C ALA A 217 -5.02 -9.79 23.83
N PRO A 218 -4.66 -9.64 25.13
CA PRO A 218 -5.13 -8.55 26.01
C PRO A 218 -4.68 -7.13 25.60
N ASP A 219 -3.69 -7.03 24.70
CA ASP A 219 -3.13 -5.78 24.19
C ASP A 219 -3.43 -5.53 22.71
N SER A 220 -4.46 -6.19 22.18
CA SER A 220 -4.96 -5.92 20.84
C SER A 220 -5.45 -4.48 20.70
N ASP A 221 -5.49 -3.95 19.47
CA ASP A 221 -6.04 -2.62 19.20
C ASP A 221 -7.45 -2.44 19.76
N ALA A 222 -8.30 -3.47 19.68
CA ALA A 222 -9.64 -3.44 20.24
C ALA A 222 -9.64 -3.27 21.78
N ASP A 223 -8.67 -3.83 22.47
CA ASP A 223 -8.51 -3.63 23.92
C ASP A 223 -7.93 -2.27 24.26
N GLN A 224 -6.95 -1.79 23.48
CA GLN A 224 -6.44 -0.44 23.63
C GLN A 224 -7.55 0.60 23.42
N LEU A 225 -8.36 0.42 22.37
CA LEU A 225 -9.51 1.27 22.08
C LEU A 225 -10.56 1.22 23.20
N ALA A 226 -10.83 0.03 23.74
CA ALA A 226 -11.75 -0.09 24.86
C ALA A 226 -11.27 0.67 26.10
N ARG A 227 -9.98 0.58 26.42
CA ARG A 227 -9.37 1.35 27.52
C ARG A 227 -9.40 2.86 27.28
N LEU A 228 -9.20 3.29 26.03
CA LEU A 228 -9.18 4.71 25.66
C LEU A 228 -10.56 5.34 25.59
N THR A 229 -11.60 4.57 25.27
CA THR A 229 -12.95 5.10 24.99
C THR A 229 -14.02 4.68 25.99
N ASN A 230 -13.69 3.76 26.91
CA ASN A 230 -14.65 3.09 27.79
C ASN A 230 -15.76 2.33 27.04
N VAL A 231 -15.57 2.06 25.75
CA VAL A 231 -16.50 1.29 24.91
C VAL A 231 -16.10 -0.18 24.94
N PRO A 232 -17.05 -1.14 25.03
CA PRO A 232 -16.72 -2.56 25.03
C PRO A 232 -15.92 -2.98 23.78
N PRO A 233 -14.89 -3.84 23.90
CA PRO A 233 -14.10 -4.30 22.76
C PRO A 233 -14.94 -4.96 21.65
N ALA A 234 -16.09 -5.55 22.00
CA ALA A 234 -17.01 -6.14 21.04
C ALA A 234 -17.54 -5.12 20.01
N LEU A 235 -17.75 -3.86 20.39
CA LEU A 235 -18.22 -2.83 19.46
C LEU A 235 -17.11 -2.41 18.48
N TRP A 236 -15.85 -2.39 18.94
CA TRP A 236 -14.69 -2.16 18.08
C TRP A 236 -14.46 -3.32 17.10
N LEU A 237 -14.60 -4.57 17.55
CA LEU A 237 -14.60 -5.73 16.65
C LEU A 237 -15.72 -5.66 15.61
N PHE A 238 -16.92 -5.24 16.03
CA PHE A 238 -18.04 -5.03 15.11
C PHE A 238 -17.72 -3.96 14.06
N LEU A 239 -17.10 -2.84 14.46
CA LEU A 239 -16.64 -1.82 13.51
C LEU A 239 -15.63 -2.40 12.51
N PHE A 240 -14.63 -3.16 12.97
CA PHE A 240 -13.62 -3.77 12.10
C PHE A 240 -14.22 -4.77 11.11
N HIS A 241 -15.18 -5.59 11.56
CA HIS A 241 -15.95 -6.47 10.67
C HIS A 241 -16.76 -5.67 9.66
N THR A 242 -17.44 -4.61 10.10
CA THR A 242 -18.25 -3.76 9.24
C THR A 242 -17.39 -3.13 8.15
N VAL A 243 -16.27 -2.50 8.51
CA VAL A 243 -15.36 -1.88 7.54
C VAL A 243 -14.82 -2.93 6.57
N SER A 244 -14.31 -4.05 7.06
CA SER A 244 -13.71 -5.07 6.18
C SER A 244 -14.72 -5.71 5.23
N LEU A 245 -15.91 -6.06 5.71
CA LEU A 245 -16.97 -6.65 4.89
C LEU A 245 -17.56 -5.65 3.89
N CYS A 246 -17.83 -4.41 4.32
CA CYS A 246 -18.30 -3.36 3.41
C CYS A 246 -17.26 -3.03 2.33
N SER A 247 -15.97 -2.96 2.69
CA SER A 247 -14.89 -2.78 1.71
C SER A 247 -14.82 -3.95 0.72
N LEU A 248 -14.91 -5.20 1.18
CA LEU A 248 -14.92 -6.38 0.31
C LEU A 248 -16.12 -6.38 -0.63
N ILE A 249 -17.32 -6.09 -0.13
CA ILE A 249 -18.54 -6.07 -0.95
C ILE A 249 -18.50 -4.93 -1.96
N GLY A 250 -18.20 -3.70 -1.51
CA GLY A 250 -18.14 -2.52 -2.37
C GLY A 250 -17.03 -2.62 -3.41
N GLY A 251 -15.81 -2.95 -2.97
CA GLY A 251 -14.67 -3.15 -3.87
C GLY A 251 -14.90 -4.32 -4.83
N GLY A 252 -15.44 -5.44 -4.34
CA GLY A 252 -15.74 -6.60 -5.18
C GLY A 252 -16.79 -6.29 -6.25
N ARG A 253 -17.82 -5.49 -5.93
CA ARG A 253 -18.79 -5.01 -6.92
C ARG A 253 -18.14 -4.16 -8.01
N TRP A 254 -17.27 -3.23 -7.64
CA TRP A 254 -16.53 -2.42 -8.60
C TRP A 254 -15.64 -3.26 -9.51
N LEU A 255 -14.88 -4.20 -8.95
CA LEU A 255 -13.98 -5.06 -9.74
C LEU A 255 -14.74 -5.99 -10.69
N LEU A 256 -15.91 -6.49 -10.27
CA LEU A 256 -16.73 -7.40 -11.07
C LEU A 256 -17.66 -6.68 -12.06
N GLY A 257 -17.67 -5.34 -12.09
CA GLY A 257 -18.57 -4.57 -12.95
C GLY A 257 -20.06 -4.70 -12.56
N LEU A 258 -20.33 -5.03 -11.29
CA LEU A 258 -21.68 -5.16 -10.75
C LEU A 258 -22.11 -3.79 -10.19
N SER A 259 -22.46 -2.85 -11.06
CA SER A 259 -23.03 -1.55 -10.68
C SER A 259 -24.55 -1.59 -10.76
#